data_AF-A0A0C2SV33-F1
#
_entry.id   AF-A0A0C2SV33-F1
#
_cell.length_a   1.000
_cell.length_b   1.000
_cell.length_c   1.000
_cell.angle_alpha   90.00
_cell.angle_beta   90.00
_cell.angle_gamma   90.00
#
_symmetry.space_group_name_H-M   'P 1'
#
loop_
_entity.id
_entity.type
_entity.pdbx_description
1 polymer ?
#
loop_
_entity_poly.entity_id
_entity_poly.type
_entity_poly.pdbx_seq_one_letter_code
_entity_poly.pdbx_strand_id
1 'polypeptide(L)'
;MEFWSQTVDEAHQFRSVSTKQWAVLELLDLAQVKILLTGTLLHTAPKDISALGRLLGIPHFRSETAVKEEKDDNAAFRHARKLDDDGLESRQAQVEAVRRMQAQFSGHILHRTVDSRNWKGQTLLDLLPPQG
;
A
#
# COMPACT_ATOMS: atom_id res chain seq x y z
N MET A 1 1.24 -27.83 -3.31
CA MET A 1 2.65 -27.42 -3.12
C MET A 1 2.60 -26.24 -2.18
N GLU A 2 3.31 -26.30 -1.06
CA GLU A 2 3.32 -25.26 -0.02
C GLU A 2 4.75 -24.71 0.09
N PHE A 3 4.87 -23.38 0.19
CA PHE A 3 6.14 -22.68 0.32
C PHE A 3 6.27 -22.13 1.73
N TRP A 4 7.48 -22.14 2.28
CA TRP A 4 7.73 -21.50 3.57
C TRP A 4 7.61 -19.99 3.48
N SER A 5 8.29 -19.38 2.50
CA SER A 5 8.26 -17.95 2.27
C SER A 5 8.24 -17.60 0.79
N GLN A 6 7.64 -16.45 0.48
CA GLN A 6 7.70 -15.84 -0.84
C GLN A 6 7.97 -14.34 -0.71
N THR A 7 8.84 -13.86 -1.60
CA THR A 7 9.24 -12.46 -1.66
C THR A 7 8.87 -11.89 -3.03
N VAL A 8 8.18 -10.75 -3.03
CA VAL A 8 7.87 -10.00 -4.24
C VAL A 8 8.64 -8.70 -4.20
N ASP A 9 9.59 -8.56 -5.11
CA ASP A 9 10.32 -7.32 -5.31
C ASP A 9 9.53 -6.36 -6.22
N GLU A 10 9.78 -5.07 -6.05
CA GLU A 10 9.03 -3.98 -6.69
C GLU A 10 7.51 -4.15 -6.63
N ALA A 11 7.01 -4.50 -5.44
CA ALA A 11 5.60 -4.82 -5.20
C ALA A 11 4.62 -3.73 -5.65
N HIS A 12 5.09 -2.49 -5.77
CA HIS A 12 4.32 -1.38 -6.33
C HIS A 12 3.83 -1.64 -7.76
N GLN A 13 4.46 -2.54 -8.53
CA GLN A 13 4.01 -2.95 -9.87
C GLN A 13 2.67 -3.71 -9.85
N PHE A 14 2.32 -4.30 -8.70
CA PHE A 14 1.09 -5.10 -8.51
C PHE A 14 0.03 -4.35 -7.71
N ARG A 15 0.12 -3.02 -7.60
CA ARG A 15 -0.84 -2.18 -6.85
C ARG A 15 -2.21 -2.04 -7.51
N SER A 16 -2.37 -2.45 -8.76
CA SER A 16 -3.65 -2.39 -9.47
C SER A 16 -4.29 -3.76 -9.59
N VAL A 17 -5.62 -3.81 -9.38
CA VAL A 17 -6.41 -5.02 -9.61
C VAL A 17 -6.36 -5.39 -11.09
N SER A 18 -5.61 -6.44 -11.37
CA SER A 18 -5.29 -6.92 -12.72
C SER A 18 -5.04 -8.43 -12.68
N THR A 19 -5.06 -9.08 -13.84
CA THR A 19 -4.73 -10.52 -13.94
C THR A 19 -3.35 -10.82 -13.35
N LYS A 20 -2.38 -9.90 -13.50
CA LYS A 20 -1.05 -10.04 -12.90
C LYS A 20 -1.11 -10.04 -11.38
N GLN A 21 -1.87 -9.12 -10.79
CA GLN A 21 -2.04 -9.09 -9.34
C GLN A 21 -2.71 -10.36 -8.83
N TRP A 22 -3.78 -10.82 -9.49
CA TRP A 22 -4.46 -12.07 -9.11
C TRP A 22 -3.52 -13.28 -9.18
N ALA A 23 -2.72 -13.40 -10.24
CA ALA A 23 -1.72 -14.46 -10.34
C ALA A 23 -0.70 -14.41 -9.18
N VAL A 24 -0.24 -13.21 -8.79
CA VAL A 24 0.66 -13.06 -7.64
C VAL A 24 -0.04 -13.38 -6.32
N LEU A 25 -1.30 -13.00 -6.13
CA LEU A 25 -2.08 -13.34 -4.94
C LEU A 25 -2.22 -14.86 -4.76
N GLU A 26 -2.56 -15.57 -5.84
CA GLU A 26 -2.67 -17.03 -5.82
C GLU A 26 -1.34 -17.70 -5.47
N LEU A 27 -0.23 -17.19 -6.01
CA LEU A 27 1.11 -17.69 -5.65
C LEU A 27 1.41 -17.43 -4.17
N LEU A 28 1.16 -16.22 -3.68
CA LEU A 28 1.40 -15.83 -2.29
C LEU A 28 0.58 -16.67 -1.32
N ASP A 29 -0.63 -17.06 -1.67
CA ASP A 29 -1.47 -17.91 -0.82
C ASP A 29 -0.94 -19.32 -0.58
N LEU A 30 0.02 -19.76 -1.38
CA LEU A 30 0.77 -20.99 -1.14
C LEU A 30 1.89 -20.82 -0.10
N ALA A 31 2.13 -19.61 0.42
CA ALA A 31 3.23 -19.30 1.33
C ALA A 31 2.76 -18.98 2.77
N GLN A 32 3.52 -19.46 3.76
CA GLN A 32 3.29 -19.10 5.17
C GLN A 32 3.77 -17.69 5.50
N VAL A 33 4.91 -17.28 4.93
CA VAL A 33 5.50 -15.95 5.13
C VAL A 33 5.54 -15.18 3.82
N LYS A 34 5.00 -13.96 3.82
CA LYS A 34 4.88 -13.09 2.64
C LYS A 34 5.70 -11.83 2.88
N ILE A 35 6.66 -11.54 2.00
CA ILE A 35 7.49 -10.34 2.08
C ILE A 35 7.31 -9.54 0.80
N LEU A 36 6.83 -8.31 0.93
CA LEU A 36 6.76 -7.37 -0.19
C LEU A 36 7.85 -6.33 -0.02
N LEU A 37 8.65 -6.12 -1.06
CA LEU A 37 9.70 -5.11 -1.11
C LEU A 37 9.34 -4.06 -2.15
N THR A 38 9.50 -2.79 -1.78
CA THR A 38 9.38 -1.67 -2.72
C THR A 38 10.12 -0.46 -2.18
N GLY A 39 10.87 0.23 -3.04
CA GLY A 39 11.48 1.52 -2.70
C GLY A 39 10.47 2.67 -2.74
N THR A 40 9.34 2.50 -3.44
CA THR A 40 8.31 3.52 -3.59
C THR A 40 6.93 2.96 -3.29
N LEU A 41 6.23 3.57 -2.33
CA LEU A 41 4.79 3.42 -2.19
C LEU A 41 4.14 4.41 -3.16
N LEU A 42 4.16 4.09 -4.46
CA LEU A 42 3.50 4.90 -5.49
C LEU A 42 1.98 4.84 -5.26
N HIS A 43 1.48 5.79 -4.46
CA HIS A 43 0.08 5.94 -4.12
C HIS A 43 -0.58 6.93 -5.08
N THR A 44 -1.27 6.41 -6.10
CA THR A 44 -2.01 7.25 -7.04
C THR A 44 -3.49 7.33 -6.71
N ALA A 45 -4.03 6.31 -6.05
CA ALA A 45 -5.41 6.26 -5.60
C ALA A 45 -5.58 5.35 -4.35
N PRO A 46 -6.62 5.56 -3.53
CA PRO A 46 -6.93 4.73 -2.36
C PRO A 46 -6.96 3.21 -2.64
N LYS A 47 -7.42 2.81 -3.83
CA LYS A 47 -7.45 1.40 -4.28
C LYS A 47 -6.07 0.73 -4.32
N ASP A 48 -5.00 1.51 -4.55
CA ASP A 48 -3.63 1.00 -4.62
C ASP A 48 -3.16 0.51 -3.24
N ILE A 49 -3.61 1.17 -2.17
CA ILE A 49 -3.36 0.76 -0.78
C ILE A 49 -4.09 -0.55 -0.51
N SER A 50 -5.38 -0.62 -0.84
CA SER A 50 -6.19 -1.82 -0.63
C SER A 50 -5.59 -3.05 -1.33
N ALA A 51 -5.14 -2.85 -2.57
CA ALA A 51 -4.42 -3.85 -3.35
C ALA A 51 -3.14 -4.36 -2.67
N LEU A 52 -2.29 -3.46 -2.16
CA LEU A 52 -1.10 -3.85 -1.40
C LEU A 52 -1.45 -4.59 -0.11
N GLY A 53 -2.51 -4.15 0.59
CA GLY A 53 -3.00 -4.81 1.79
C GLY A 53 -3.45 -6.25 1.52
N ARG A 54 -4.09 -6.50 0.36
CA ARG A 54 -4.43 -7.86 -0.09
C ARG A 54 -3.18 -8.71 -0.34
N LEU A 55 -2.18 -8.15 -1.02
CA LEU A 55 -0.92 -8.85 -1.30
C LEU A 55 -0.17 -9.21 -0.02
N LEU A 56 -0.17 -8.33 0.98
CA LEU A 56 0.41 -8.62 2.30
C LEU A 56 -0.38 -9.68 3.09
N GLY A 57 -1.60 -10.02 2.64
CA GLY A 57 -2.47 -10.96 3.34
C GLY A 57 -3.12 -10.39 4.60
N ILE A 58 -3.20 -9.06 4.74
CA ILE A 58 -3.83 -8.41 5.89
C ILE A 58 -5.34 -8.75 5.88
N PRO A 59 -5.91 -9.32 6.96
CA PRO A 59 -7.27 -9.86 6.97
C PRO A 59 -8.35 -8.87 6.53
N HIS A 60 -8.25 -7.61 6.96
CA HIS A 60 -9.22 -6.57 6.61
C HIS A 60 -9.41 -6.45 5.10
N PHE A 61 -8.32 -6.34 4.33
CA PHE A 61 -8.38 -6.09 2.89
C PHE A 61 -8.87 -7.27 2.05
N ARG A 62 -8.98 -8.46 2.67
CA ARG A 62 -9.55 -9.68 2.08
C ARG A 62 -10.99 -9.95 2.51
N SER A 63 -11.55 -9.12 3.38
CA SER A 63 -12.91 -9.25 3.88
C SER A 63 -13.94 -8.63 2.93
N GLU A 64 -15.20 -9.06 3.07
CA GLU A 64 -16.34 -8.41 2.40
C GLU A 64 -16.51 -6.95 2.83
N THR A 65 -16.16 -6.63 4.09
CA THR A 65 -16.20 -5.26 4.62
C THR A 65 -15.32 -4.34 3.78
N ALA A 66 -14.08 -4.73 3.49
CA ALA A 66 -13.20 -3.92 2.65
C ALA A 66 -13.72 -3.74 1.21
N VAL A 67 -14.42 -4.74 0.66
CA VAL A 67 -15.08 -4.61 -0.65
C VAL A 67 -16.20 -3.59 -0.61
N LYS A 68 -16.99 -3.57 0.47
CA LYS A 68 -18.05 -2.57 0.66
C LYS A 68 -17.46 -1.17 0.84
N GLU A 69 -16.46 -1.02 1.71
CA GLU A 69 -15.75 0.24 1.93
C GLU A 69 -15.15 0.79 0.63
N GLU A 70 -14.52 -0.05 -0.20
CA GLU A 70 -13.97 0.38 -1.49
C GLU A 70 -15.08 0.87 -2.45
N LYS A 71 -16.27 0.25 -2.43
CA LYS A 71 -17.42 0.73 -3.22
C LYS A 71 -17.92 2.08 -2.71
N ASP A 72 -18.05 2.22 -1.40
CA ASP A 72 -18.54 3.43 -0.75
C ASP A 72 -17.55 4.61 -0.97
N ASP A 73 -16.25 4.38 -0.80
CA ASP A 73 -15.19 5.36 -1.06
C ASP A 73 -15.19 5.82 -2.53
N ASN A 74 -15.35 4.88 -3.47
CA ASN A 74 -15.43 5.21 -4.89
C ASN A 74 -16.69 6.01 -5.22
N ALA A 75 -17.82 5.72 -4.57
CA ALA A 75 -19.06 6.47 -4.73
C ALA A 75 -18.92 7.90 -4.16
N ALA A 76 -18.36 8.04 -2.97
CA ALA A 76 -18.06 9.32 -2.34
C ALA A 76 -17.11 10.16 -3.19
N PHE A 77 -16.02 9.56 -3.69
CA PHE A 77 -15.09 10.24 -4.59
C PHE A 77 -15.77 10.73 -5.88
N ARG A 78 -16.60 9.91 -6.51
CA ARG A 78 -17.34 10.30 -7.73
C ARG A 78 -18.35 11.43 -7.45
N HIS A 79 -18.99 11.40 -6.29
CA HIS A 79 -19.93 12.44 -5.88
C HIS A 79 -19.18 13.75 -5.61
N ALA A 80 -18.12 13.71 -4.82
CA ALA A 80 -17.24 14.85 -4.54
C ALA A 80 -16.77 15.48 -5.86
N ARG A 81 -16.22 14.68 -6.79
CA ARG A 81 -15.75 15.17 -8.10
C ARG A 81 -16.82 15.87 -8.96
N LYS A 82 -18.12 15.63 -8.73
CA LYS A 82 -19.19 16.34 -9.46
C LYS A 82 -19.49 17.72 -8.87
N LEU A 83 -19.16 17.92 -7.60
CA LEU A 83 -19.37 19.16 -6.85
C LEU A 83 -18.08 19.98 -6.74
N ASP A 84 -16.99 19.50 -7.36
CA ASP A 84 -15.63 19.98 -7.13
C ASP A 84 -15.17 20.89 -8.28
N ASP A 85 -15.17 22.20 -8.04
CA ASP A 85 -14.60 23.18 -8.97
C ASP A 85 -13.06 23.20 -8.91
N ASP A 86 -12.47 22.99 -7.72
CA ASP A 86 -11.03 23.24 -7.47
C ASP A 86 -10.21 21.98 -7.09
N GLY A 87 -10.81 20.79 -7.04
CA GLY A 87 -10.13 19.55 -6.68
C GLY A 87 -10.05 19.27 -5.17
N LEU A 88 -10.61 20.15 -4.33
CA LEU A 88 -10.49 20.08 -2.86
C LEU A 88 -11.37 18.98 -2.27
N GLU A 89 -12.62 18.90 -2.70
CA GLU A 89 -13.59 17.92 -2.17
C GLU A 89 -13.18 16.49 -2.55
N SER A 90 -12.71 16.29 -3.78
CA SER A 90 -12.22 14.99 -4.24
C SER A 90 -10.95 14.57 -3.50
N ARG A 91 -10.05 15.52 -3.19
CA ARG A 91 -8.86 15.24 -2.37
C ARG A 91 -9.22 14.89 -0.94
N GLN A 92 -10.18 15.59 -0.34
CA GLN A 92 -10.62 15.32 1.03
C GLN A 92 -11.19 13.91 1.17
N ALA A 93 -12.07 13.50 0.24
CA ALA A 93 -12.62 12.15 0.20
C ALA A 93 -11.52 11.07 0.07
N GLN A 94 -10.47 11.33 -0.74
CA GLN A 94 -9.33 10.41 -0.83
C GLN A 94 -8.53 10.34 0.48
N VAL A 95 -8.26 11.47 1.12
CA VAL A 95 -7.50 11.52 2.38
C VAL A 95 -8.23 10.77 3.49
N GLU A 96 -9.55 10.91 3.57
CA GLU A 96 -10.37 10.20 4.56
C GLU A 96 -10.31 8.67 4.38
N ALA A 97 -10.49 8.20 3.14
CA ALA A 97 -10.35 6.78 2.81
C ALA A 97 -8.95 6.25 3.16
N VAL A 98 -7.90 7.00 2.78
CA VAL A 98 -6.50 6.63 3.06
C VAL A 98 -6.22 6.55 4.55
N ARG A 99 -6.65 7.54 5.34
CA ARG A 99 -6.46 7.54 6.80
C ARG A 99 -7.10 6.32 7.46
N ARG A 100 -8.31 5.96 7.03
CA ARG A 100 -9.00 4.76 7.54
C ARG A 100 -8.21 3.48 7.20
N MET A 101 -7.69 3.37 5.99
CA MET A 101 -6.89 2.21 5.58
C MET A 101 -5.52 2.15 6.27
N GLN A 102 -4.86 3.29 6.51
CA GLN A 102 -3.53 3.35 7.12
C GLN A 102 -3.46 2.63 8.48
N ALA A 103 -4.53 2.72 9.28
CA ALA A 103 -4.61 2.04 10.57
C ALA A 103 -4.42 0.50 10.45
N GLN A 104 -4.87 -0.09 9.33
CA GLN A 104 -4.78 -1.53 9.09
C GLN A 104 -3.37 -2.02 8.77
N PHE A 105 -2.44 -1.11 8.43
CA PHE A 105 -1.04 -1.44 8.13
C PHE A 105 -0.11 -1.33 9.34
N SER A 106 -0.65 -0.99 10.52
CA SER A 106 0.16 -0.92 11.74
C SER A 106 0.85 -2.25 12.01
N GLY A 107 2.17 -2.22 12.20
CA GLY A 107 2.99 -3.42 12.40
C GLY A 107 3.31 -4.22 11.13
N HIS A 108 2.82 -3.81 9.95
CA HIS A 108 3.07 -4.50 8.67
C HIS A 108 4.11 -3.81 7.78
N ILE A 109 4.45 -2.55 8.06
CA ILE A 109 5.38 -1.76 7.23
C ILE A 109 6.63 -1.43 8.03
N LEU A 110 7.78 -1.76 7.45
CA LEU A 110 9.07 -1.21 7.85
C LEU A 110 9.51 -0.21 6.78
N HIS A 111 9.61 1.07 7.15
CA HIS A 111 10.09 2.13 6.28
C HIS A 111 11.21 2.89 6.97
N ARG A 112 12.31 3.12 6.25
CA ARG A 112 13.47 3.89 6.69
C ARG A 112 13.89 4.83 5.58
N THR A 113 14.32 6.01 5.97
CA THR A 113 14.83 7.07 5.09
C THR A 113 16.33 7.25 5.30
N VAL A 114 16.96 8.07 4.45
CA VAL A 114 18.37 8.45 4.60
C VAL A 114 18.68 9.09 5.97
N ASP A 115 17.69 9.78 6.55
CA ASP A 115 17.81 10.43 7.86
C ASP A 115 17.54 9.50 9.04
N SER A 116 17.18 8.24 8.79
CA SER A 116 16.92 7.26 9.85
C SER A 116 18.18 6.99 10.65
N ARG A 117 18.05 6.94 11.98
CA ARG A 117 19.17 6.78 12.92
C ARG A 117 19.18 5.41 13.58
N ASN A 118 20.37 4.92 13.89
CA ASN A 118 20.56 3.73 14.72
C ASN A 118 20.33 4.06 16.21
N TRP A 119 20.43 3.02 17.06
CA TRP A 119 20.28 3.16 18.51
C TRP A 119 21.35 4.03 19.19
N LYS A 120 22.46 4.35 18.51
CA LYS A 120 23.51 5.27 18.96
C LYS A 120 23.28 6.71 18.49
N GLY A 121 22.19 6.98 17.76
CA GLY A 121 21.88 8.30 17.21
C GLY A 121 22.64 8.65 15.92
N GLN A 122 23.37 7.70 15.32
CA GLN A 122 24.09 7.90 14.05
C GLN A 122 23.17 7.59 12.86
N THR A 123 23.33 8.28 11.73
CA THR A 123 22.61 7.96 10.50
C THR A 123 22.90 6.53 10.05
N LEU A 124 21.90 5.83 9.53
CA LEU A 124 22.04 4.45 9.07
C LEU A 124 22.87 4.34 7.78
N LEU A 125 22.84 5.38 6.96
CA LEU A 125 23.60 5.50 5.73
C LEU A 125 24.59 6.65 5.87
N ASP A 126 25.85 6.38 5.54
CA ASP A 126 26.89 7.38 5.39
C ASP A 126 26.99 7.73 3.90
N LEU A 127 26.14 8.65 3.46
CA LEU A 127 26.09 9.08 2.07
C LEU A 127 27.17 10.16 1.85
N LEU A 128 28.08 9.90 0.91
CA LEU A 128 29.01 10.92 0.44
C LEU A 128 28.23 12.11 -0.14
N PRO A 129 28.73 13.36 0.00
CA PRO A 129 28.09 14.51 -0.60
C PRO A 129 27.99 14.33 -2.13
N PRO A 130 26.96 14.93 -2.77
CA PRO A 130 26.76 14.79 -4.21
C PRO A 130 28.01 15.26 -4.96
N GLN A 131 28.52 14.42 -5.85
CA GLN A 131 29.61 14.79 -6.75
C GLN A 131 29.00 15.68 -7.84
N GLY A 132 29.26 16.98 -7.73
CA GLY A 132 28.87 17.98 -8.72
C GLY A 132 29.67 17.91 -10.01
#